data_AF-A0A9E9IAZ6-F1
#
_entry.id   AF-A0A9E9IAZ6-F1
#
_cell.length_a   1.000
_cell.length_b   1.000
_cell.length_c   1.000
_cell.angle_alpha   90.00
_cell.angle_beta   90.00
_cell.angle_gamma   90.00
#
_symmetry.space_group_name_H-M   'P 1'
#
loop_
_entity.id
_entity.type
_entity.pdbx_description
1 polymer ?
#
loop_
_entity_poly.entity_id
_entity_poly.type
_entity_poly.pdbx_seq_one_letter_code
_entity_poly.pdbx_strand_id
1 'polypeptide(L)'
;MGALLAARGVIVRATSSVAHVMHITRRNASNAPRRPVTRLAGLTSLLPLVVLAACAGAPQPPTASQSAAAGTATHYNVGRFPIEHYDQNVDHWIRPDAPDYDRPLLSAQEQTRRFEAFRARYFGISPRDPSPWNGTWLSTSLLNAAGAQQIADSQARRARRFDNGVPGVAKTYGENFHAHTSAWIRAIETNMALAQLDADQAGGQYDPRRRGITVDNALVRQLPTHDPAFYDFHQAGEGYPFDALQDSALRPGTPVYTLARSADGAWLLVYSPDLIGWVDARTVASVDEHFIATWRDAAQRRLGAIVRADVALADTPPGATAPIYRTFAPIGTVLPVMLRDGQQIAMFPVADHRRQAHIRTTALDASTLVPMPWTITPRHMAQVMKQLIGRPYGWGNTLFYNDCSAETRSLFAPFGVWLPRHSSDQLRAGVRTDLRAADIDTRLRTLAERGRPLMTLIHINGHIMLYLGNAQRDGESVPMTYQNVWGLSPADNSRRNVIGGSVILPLLKTYPEDPEARSLAGKSLFEISVIGSETSANGDATRVPSTDTPEEMPQ
;
A
#
# COMPACT_ATOMS: atom_id res chain seq x y z
N MET A 1 30.08 -41.60 -23.56
CA MET A 1 31.30 -42.36 -23.93
C MET A 1 32.30 -41.38 -24.52
N GLY A 2 33.55 -41.37 -24.05
CA GLY A 2 34.67 -40.61 -24.65
C GLY A 2 35.25 -39.51 -23.77
N ALA A 3 36.03 -39.88 -22.75
CA ALA A 3 37.00 -39.01 -22.08
C ALA A 3 38.40 -39.25 -22.68
N LEU A 4 39.27 -38.23 -22.67
CA LEU A 4 40.76 -38.20 -22.76
C LEU A 4 41.11 -36.76 -23.23
N LEU A 5 42.10 -35.99 -22.74
CA LEU A 5 43.14 -36.15 -21.73
C LEU A 5 43.75 -34.75 -21.45
N ALA A 6 44.41 -34.62 -20.31
CA ALA A 6 45.09 -33.42 -19.79
C ALA A 6 46.60 -33.38 -20.14
N ALA A 7 47.23 -32.20 -19.98
CA ALA A 7 48.57 -31.97 -19.36
C ALA A 7 48.99 -30.50 -19.59
N ARG A 8 49.12 -29.67 -18.53
CA ARG A 8 50.28 -29.38 -17.63
C ARG A 8 51.23 -28.29 -18.15
N GLY A 9 51.49 -27.31 -17.27
CA GLY A 9 52.61 -26.36 -17.33
C GLY A 9 52.53 -25.36 -16.17
N VAL A 10 53.52 -25.38 -15.27
CA VAL A 10 53.53 -24.80 -13.91
C VAL A 10 54.62 -23.70 -13.83
N ILE A 11 54.52 -22.81 -12.81
CA ILE A 11 55.55 -21.93 -12.18
C ILE A 11 55.86 -20.66 -13.02
N VAL A 12 55.84 -19.41 -12.52
CA VAL A 12 56.62 -18.83 -11.41
C VAL A 12 55.98 -17.54 -10.84
N ARG A 13 55.98 -17.45 -9.50
CA ARG A 13 55.80 -16.25 -8.67
C ARG A 13 57.01 -15.30 -8.79
N ALA A 14 56.77 -14.00 -8.82
CA ALA A 14 57.72 -13.02 -8.27
C ALA A 14 56.98 -11.89 -7.57
N THR A 15 57.08 -11.90 -6.24
CA THR A 15 56.83 -10.80 -5.31
C THR A 15 57.92 -9.74 -5.42
N SER A 16 57.61 -8.46 -5.25
CA SER A 16 58.51 -7.47 -4.62
C SER A 16 57.72 -6.25 -4.19
N SER A 17 57.70 -6.02 -2.88
CA SER A 17 57.27 -4.81 -2.19
C SER A 17 58.54 -4.03 -1.82
N VAL A 18 58.61 -2.72 -2.06
CA VAL A 18 59.49 -1.80 -1.31
C VAL A 18 58.82 -0.42 -1.22
N ALA A 19 58.74 0.09 0.01
CA ALA A 19 58.37 1.44 0.38
C ALA A 19 59.62 2.25 0.74
N HIS A 20 59.68 3.55 0.40
CA HIS A 20 60.20 4.66 1.23
C HIS A 20 59.99 6.01 0.50
N VAL A 21 59.20 6.95 1.04
CA VAL A 21 59.53 8.05 2.00
C VAL A 21 59.97 9.37 1.32
N MET A 22 59.15 10.39 1.60
CA MET A 22 59.35 11.85 1.66
C MET A 22 60.37 12.57 0.75
N HIS A 23 59.88 13.60 0.04
CA HIS A 23 60.38 14.96 0.21
C HIS A 23 59.34 16.03 -0.13
N ILE A 24 59.18 16.99 0.79
CA ILE A 24 58.48 18.26 0.64
C ILE A 24 59.44 19.27 -0.01
N THR A 25 58.99 20.08 -0.98
CA THR A 25 59.27 21.53 -1.04
C THR A 25 58.52 22.29 -2.15
N ARG A 26 57.75 23.29 -1.67
CA ARG A 26 57.28 24.56 -2.24
C ARG A 26 57.92 25.09 -3.54
N ARG A 27 57.08 25.64 -4.44
CA ARG A 27 56.98 27.08 -4.88
C ARG A 27 56.17 27.14 -6.19
N ASN A 28 54.97 27.74 -6.16
CA ASN A 28 54.63 29.14 -6.50
C ASN A 28 54.58 29.48 -8.00
N ALA A 29 53.35 29.86 -8.40
CA ALA A 29 52.99 31.00 -9.26
C ALA A 29 53.22 30.93 -10.78
N SER A 30 52.12 30.92 -11.53
CA SER A 30 51.55 32.11 -12.23
C SER A 30 51.06 31.85 -13.67
N ASN A 31 49.80 32.26 -13.87
CA ASN A 31 49.20 32.93 -15.03
C ASN A 31 49.50 32.49 -16.48
N ALA A 32 48.49 31.83 -17.09
CA ALA A 32 47.67 32.25 -18.26
C ALA A 32 48.33 32.83 -19.54
N PRO A 33 47.58 33.05 -20.64
CA PRO A 33 46.85 32.10 -21.51
C PRO A 33 47.28 32.26 -22.99
N ARG A 34 46.81 31.39 -23.91
CA ARG A 34 46.32 31.71 -25.29
C ARG A 34 46.37 30.49 -26.25
N ARG A 35 45.23 30.30 -26.93
CA ARG A 35 44.97 29.53 -28.18
C ARG A 35 45.58 30.25 -29.42
N PRO A 36 45.45 29.81 -30.71
CA PRO A 36 45.01 28.53 -31.32
C PRO A 36 45.86 28.06 -32.56
N VAL A 37 45.33 27.06 -33.31
CA VAL A 37 45.55 26.69 -34.75
C VAL A 37 46.88 25.92 -35.02
N THR A 38 47.00 24.78 -35.73
CA THR A 38 46.31 24.26 -36.93
C THR A 38 46.56 22.75 -37.11
N ARG A 39 45.68 22.15 -37.92
CA ARG A 39 45.57 20.78 -38.50
C ARG A 39 46.86 20.04 -38.91
N LEU A 40 46.85 18.70 -38.82
CA LEU A 40 47.03 17.80 -39.98
C LEU A 40 46.51 16.36 -39.70
N ALA A 41 45.90 15.79 -40.75
CA ALA A 41 45.67 14.38 -41.15
C ALA A 41 45.98 13.24 -40.15
N GLY A 42 45.17 12.19 -39.99
CA GLY A 42 44.29 11.52 -40.94
C GLY A 42 44.67 10.04 -40.94
N LEU A 43 43.77 9.16 -40.46
CA LEU A 43 43.82 7.73 -40.73
C LEU A 43 42.48 7.11 -40.35
N THR A 44 41.73 6.77 -41.40
CA THR A 44 40.48 6.02 -41.41
C THR A 44 40.75 4.53 -41.13
N SER A 45 39.93 3.90 -40.31
CA SER A 45 39.74 2.44 -40.31
C SER A 45 38.27 2.12 -40.07
N LEU A 46 37.71 1.42 -41.06
CA LEU A 46 36.33 0.96 -41.19
C LEU A 46 36.13 -0.36 -40.43
N LEU A 47 34.98 -0.52 -39.76
CA LEU A 47 34.28 -1.81 -39.60
C LEU A 47 32.77 -1.56 -39.34
N PRO A 48 31.89 -2.51 -39.70
CA PRO A 48 30.55 -2.21 -40.21
C PRO A 48 29.44 -2.33 -39.16
N LEU A 49 28.41 -1.50 -39.33
CA LEU A 49 27.12 -1.58 -38.65
C LEU A 49 26.19 -2.56 -39.40
N VAL A 50 25.68 -3.56 -38.70
CA VAL A 50 24.59 -4.43 -39.17
C VAL A 50 23.26 -3.70 -38.96
N VAL A 51 22.54 -3.42 -40.06
CA VAL A 51 21.18 -2.86 -40.06
C VAL A 51 20.20 -3.96 -40.43
N LEU A 52 19.27 -4.28 -39.53
CA LEU A 52 18.11 -5.14 -39.78
C LEU A 52 17.04 -4.33 -40.51
N ALA A 53 16.71 -4.77 -41.72
CA ALA A 53 15.70 -4.18 -42.59
C ALA A 53 14.28 -4.43 -42.06
N ALA A 54 13.52 -3.35 -41.88
CA ALA A 54 12.08 -3.38 -41.69
C ALA A 54 11.40 -3.40 -43.07
N CYS A 55 10.53 -4.39 -43.30
CA CYS A 55 9.66 -4.44 -44.47
C CYS A 55 8.58 -3.37 -44.36
N ALA A 56 8.73 -2.27 -45.11
CA ALA A 56 7.68 -1.29 -45.33
C ALA A 56 6.88 -1.68 -46.59
N GLY A 57 5.67 -2.22 -46.39
CA GLY A 57 4.67 -2.34 -47.45
C GLY A 57 3.73 -1.14 -47.42
N ALA A 58 3.55 -0.46 -48.55
CA ALA A 58 2.64 0.69 -48.70
C ALA A 58 1.16 0.25 -48.59
N PRO A 59 0.27 1.06 -47.98
CA PRO A 59 -1.15 0.72 -47.90
C PRO A 59 -1.90 1.07 -49.20
N GLN A 60 -2.64 0.12 -49.77
CA GLN A 60 -3.71 0.39 -50.72
C GLN A 60 -5.03 0.63 -49.98
N PRO A 61 -5.92 1.54 -50.46
CA PRO A 61 -7.20 1.80 -49.83
C PRO A 61 -8.23 0.74 -50.24
N PRO A 62 -8.99 0.12 -49.32
CA PRO A 62 -10.08 -0.75 -49.69
C PRO A 62 -11.33 0.07 -50.04
N THR A 63 -11.85 -0.18 -51.24
CA THR A 63 -13.17 0.20 -51.72
C THR A 63 -14.28 -0.39 -50.86
N ALA A 64 -15.30 0.42 -50.57
CA ALA A 64 -16.46 0.06 -49.79
C ALA A 64 -17.34 -1.00 -50.48
N SER A 65 -17.71 -2.04 -49.72
CA SER A 65 -18.91 -2.82 -49.95
C SER A 65 -19.53 -3.14 -48.58
N GLN A 66 -20.58 -2.39 -48.23
CA GLN A 66 -21.37 -2.64 -47.03
C GLN A 66 -22.15 -3.95 -47.19
N SER A 67 -21.73 -4.97 -46.45
CA SER A 67 -22.58 -6.08 -46.07
C SER A 67 -22.91 -5.88 -44.59
N ALA A 68 -24.19 -5.61 -44.30
CA ALA A 68 -24.71 -5.55 -42.95
C ALA A 68 -24.72 -6.96 -42.35
N ALA A 69 -23.57 -7.40 -41.86
CA ALA A 69 -23.52 -8.48 -40.90
C ALA A 69 -24.03 -7.92 -39.57
N ALA A 70 -25.20 -8.40 -39.14
CA ALA A 70 -25.68 -8.21 -37.78
C ALA A 70 -24.63 -8.81 -36.84
N GLY A 71 -23.74 -7.94 -36.34
CA GLY A 71 -22.76 -8.31 -35.34
C GLY A 71 -23.52 -8.73 -34.10
N THR A 72 -23.37 -9.99 -33.71
CA THR A 72 -23.55 -10.39 -32.32
C THR A 72 -22.65 -9.48 -31.49
N ALA A 73 -23.24 -8.44 -30.88
CA ALA A 73 -22.53 -7.60 -29.95
C ALA A 73 -21.96 -8.53 -28.87
N THR A 74 -20.65 -8.72 -28.88
CA THR A 74 -19.94 -9.37 -27.80
C THR A 74 -20.11 -8.41 -26.63
N HIS A 75 -21.12 -8.65 -25.81
CA HIS A 75 -21.31 -7.88 -24.58
C HIS A 75 -20.12 -8.21 -23.68
N TYR A 76 -19.12 -7.32 -23.68
CA TYR A 76 -18.11 -7.33 -22.63
C TYR A 76 -18.86 -7.17 -21.31
N ASN A 77 -18.56 -8.03 -20.34
CA ASN A 77 -19.09 -7.99 -18.98
C ASN A 77 -18.56 -6.77 -18.18
N VAL A 78 -17.87 -5.84 -18.85
CA VAL A 78 -17.31 -4.60 -18.30
C VAL A 78 -17.70 -3.44 -19.21
N GLY A 79 -18.30 -2.41 -18.63
CA GLY A 79 -18.58 -1.11 -19.23
C GLY A 79 -18.00 0.03 -18.40
N ARG A 80 -18.08 1.26 -18.88
CA ARG A 80 -17.64 2.47 -18.16
C ARG A 80 -18.84 3.15 -17.51
N PHE A 81 -18.74 3.48 -16.22
CA PHE A 81 -19.71 4.36 -15.57
C PHE A 81 -19.35 5.83 -15.86
N PRO A 82 -20.30 6.68 -16.29
CA PRO A 82 -20.05 8.08 -16.65
C PRO A 82 -19.94 8.97 -15.40
N ILE A 83 -18.85 8.79 -14.64
CA ILE A 83 -18.63 9.53 -13.39
C ILE A 83 -18.52 11.05 -13.60
N GLU A 84 -18.21 11.50 -14.82
CA GLU A 84 -18.19 12.90 -15.21
C GLU A 84 -19.53 13.64 -15.05
N HIS A 85 -20.65 12.91 -14.91
CA HIS A 85 -21.95 13.51 -14.60
C HIS A 85 -22.09 13.95 -13.13
N TYR A 86 -21.11 13.62 -12.29
CA TYR A 86 -21.12 13.89 -10.86
C TYR A 86 -20.00 14.89 -10.53
N ASP A 87 -20.30 15.91 -9.73
CA ASP A 87 -19.31 16.92 -9.37
C ASP A 87 -18.20 16.32 -8.49
N GLN A 88 -16.97 16.30 -9.03
CA GLN A 88 -15.78 15.80 -8.34
C GLN A 88 -14.97 16.91 -7.66
N ASN A 89 -15.45 18.16 -7.67
CA ASN A 89 -14.80 19.25 -6.97
C ASN A 89 -15.03 19.14 -5.46
N VAL A 90 -13.97 18.79 -4.72
CA VAL A 90 -14.01 18.68 -3.24
C VAL A 90 -14.56 19.95 -2.57
N ASP A 91 -14.25 21.14 -3.10
CA ASP A 91 -14.71 22.41 -2.50
C ASP A 91 -16.21 22.66 -2.68
N HIS A 92 -16.88 21.98 -3.61
CA HIS A 92 -18.34 22.01 -3.68
C HIS A 92 -18.95 21.36 -2.43
N TRP A 93 -18.40 20.22 -2.03
CA TRP A 93 -18.95 19.36 -0.98
C TRP A 93 -18.42 19.70 0.41
N ILE A 94 -17.21 20.26 0.49
CA ILE A 94 -16.58 20.73 1.72
C ILE A 94 -16.26 22.21 1.53
N ARG A 95 -17.28 23.05 1.70
CA ARG A 95 -17.22 24.45 1.28
C ARG A 95 -16.20 25.26 2.10
N PRO A 96 -15.22 25.93 1.45
CA PRO A 96 -14.25 26.77 2.15
C PRO A 96 -14.84 28.00 2.85
N ASP A 97 -16.05 28.43 2.45
CA ASP A 97 -16.78 29.56 3.04
C ASP A 97 -17.72 29.13 4.18
N ALA A 98 -17.79 27.84 4.51
CA ALA A 98 -18.62 27.36 5.60
C ALA A 98 -18.08 27.88 6.96
N PRO A 99 -18.97 28.33 7.87
CA PRO A 99 -18.55 28.88 9.16
C PRO A 99 -17.81 27.88 10.06
N ASP A 100 -17.96 26.57 9.80
CA ASP A 100 -17.32 25.48 10.51
C ASP A 100 -16.14 24.85 9.75
N TYR A 101 -15.68 25.45 8.63
CA TYR A 101 -14.59 24.91 7.79
C TYR A 101 -13.28 24.65 8.56
N ASP A 102 -13.00 25.49 9.55
CA ASP A 102 -11.83 25.37 10.45
C ASP A 102 -12.16 24.81 11.83
N ARG A 103 -13.42 24.43 12.08
CA ARG A 103 -13.82 23.87 13.37
C ARG A 103 -13.31 22.43 13.50
N PRO A 104 -12.65 22.07 14.62
CA PRO A 104 -12.24 20.68 14.86
C PRO A 104 -13.43 19.71 14.88
N LEU A 105 -13.30 18.60 14.15
CA LEU A 105 -14.26 17.49 14.07
C LEU A 105 -14.17 16.53 15.26
N LEU A 106 -13.03 16.57 15.98
CA LEU A 106 -12.79 15.90 17.26
C LEU A 106 -12.40 16.92 18.31
N SER A 107 -12.69 16.61 19.59
CA SER A 107 -12.08 17.35 20.70
C SER A 107 -10.57 17.10 20.72
N ALA A 108 -9.80 18.07 21.24
CA ALA A 108 -8.35 17.92 21.36
C ALA A 108 -7.96 16.70 22.23
N GLN A 109 -8.75 16.42 23.28
CA GLN A 109 -8.54 15.26 24.15
C GLN A 109 -8.72 13.94 23.39
N GLU A 110 -9.81 13.82 22.62
CA GLU A 110 -10.10 12.61 21.86
C GLU A 110 -9.08 12.40 20.73
N GLN A 111 -8.70 13.47 20.03
CA GLN A 111 -7.68 13.39 19.00
C GLN A 111 -6.31 13.00 19.57
N THR A 112 -5.94 13.53 20.74
CA THR A 112 -4.72 13.13 21.45
C THR A 112 -4.76 11.65 21.80
N ARG A 113 -5.85 11.17 22.41
CA ARG A 113 -6.04 9.76 22.78
C ARG A 113 -5.88 8.81 21.59
N ARG A 114 -6.48 9.14 20.45
CA ARG A 114 -6.35 8.37 19.20
C ARG A 114 -4.93 8.39 18.65
N PHE A 115 -4.28 9.54 18.70
CA PHE A 115 -2.89 9.64 18.28
C PHE A 115 -1.94 8.85 19.18
N GLU A 116 -2.17 8.80 20.50
CA GLU A 116 -1.44 7.91 21.40
C GLU A 116 -1.61 6.44 20.98
N ALA A 117 -2.83 6.01 20.69
CA ALA A 117 -3.09 4.64 20.21
C ALA A 117 -2.41 4.36 18.87
N PHE A 118 -2.42 5.33 17.95
CA PHE A 118 -1.67 5.27 16.68
C PHE A 118 -0.18 5.04 16.94
N ARG A 119 0.44 5.86 17.80
CA ARG A 119 1.88 5.75 18.13
C ARG A 119 2.21 4.46 18.84
N ALA A 120 1.36 4.00 19.76
CA ALA A 120 1.53 2.73 20.46
C ALA A 120 1.59 1.55 19.47
N ARG A 121 0.75 1.57 18.42
CA ARG A 121 0.72 0.52 17.40
C ARG A 121 1.95 0.50 16.49
N TYR A 122 2.54 1.65 16.17
CA TYR A 122 3.80 1.68 15.41
C TYR A 122 5.02 1.41 16.31
N PHE A 123 5.18 2.19 17.38
CA PHE A 123 6.45 2.35 18.10
C PHE A 123 6.35 2.15 19.62
N GLY A 124 5.18 1.71 20.12
CA GLY A 124 4.93 1.47 21.53
C GLY A 124 5.78 0.33 22.11
N ILE A 125 6.02 0.40 23.41
CA ILE A 125 6.79 -0.62 24.17
C ILE A 125 6.16 -0.94 25.52
N SER A 126 5.02 -0.33 25.85
CA SER A 126 4.25 -0.71 27.03
C SER A 126 3.79 -2.15 26.85
N PRO A 127 3.61 -2.95 27.91
CA PRO A 127 3.36 -4.39 27.78
C PRO A 127 2.22 -4.81 26.83
N ARG A 128 1.23 -3.94 26.62
CA ARG A 128 0.06 -4.17 25.75
C ARG A 128 0.09 -3.43 24.42
N ASP A 129 1.16 -2.68 24.13
CA ASP A 129 1.27 -1.92 22.88
C ASP A 129 1.51 -2.91 21.72
N PRO A 130 0.63 -2.97 20.71
CA PRO A 130 0.71 -3.95 19.63
C PRO A 130 1.72 -3.56 18.54
N SER A 131 2.95 -3.20 18.95
CA SER A 131 4.03 -2.77 18.06
C SER A 131 4.91 -3.95 17.66
N PRO A 132 5.38 -3.99 16.39
CA PRO A 132 6.39 -4.95 15.94
C PRO A 132 7.75 -4.82 16.63
N TRP A 133 8.02 -3.72 17.34
CA TRP A 133 9.25 -3.56 18.10
C TRP A 133 9.10 -3.85 19.60
N ASN A 134 7.90 -4.23 20.05
CA ASN A 134 7.61 -4.54 21.44
C ASN A 134 7.79 -6.04 21.73
N GLY A 135 8.96 -6.39 22.27
CA GLY A 135 9.28 -7.79 22.62
C GLY A 135 8.33 -8.41 23.64
N THR A 136 7.82 -7.63 24.60
CA THR A 136 6.86 -8.11 25.60
C THR A 136 5.55 -8.51 24.93
N TRP A 137 4.96 -7.60 24.15
CA TRP A 137 3.73 -7.88 23.40
C TRP A 137 3.89 -9.08 22.46
N LEU A 138 4.97 -9.12 21.69
CA LEU A 138 5.24 -10.22 20.76
C LEU A 138 5.30 -11.56 21.51
N SER A 139 6.04 -11.62 22.62
CA SER A 139 6.18 -12.84 23.42
C SER A 139 4.84 -13.28 24.02
N THR A 140 4.04 -12.36 24.54
CA THR A 140 2.79 -12.70 25.23
C THR A 140 1.62 -12.99 24.31
N SER A 141 1.57 -12.33 23.15
CA SER A 141 0.35 -12.27 22.33
C SER A 141 0.47 -12.93 20.98
N LEU A 142 1.69 -13.11 20.45
CA LEU A 142 1.90 -13.61 19.08
C LEU A 142 2.81 -14.83 19.01
N LEU A 143 3.92 -14.82 19.76
CA LEU A 143 4.99 -15.82 19.69
C LEU A 143 4.88 -16.90 20.77
N ASN A 144 3.84 -16.87 21.62
CA ASN A 144 3.52 -18.01 22.48
C ASN A 144 3.13 -19.23 21.63
N ALA A 145 3.16 -20.43 22.20
CA ALA A 145 2.93 -21.67 21.46
C ALA A 145 1.60 -21.68 20.67
N ALA A 146 0.51 -21.19 21.26
CA ALA A 146 -0.79 -21.12 20.59
C ALA A 146 -0.80 -20.11 19.43
N GLY A 147 -0.20 -18.93 19.62
CA GLY A 147 -0.09 -17.90 18.59
C GLY A 147 0.77 -18.34 17.41
N ALA A 148 1.93 -18.94 17.68
CA ALA A 148 2.81 -19.47 16.64
C ALA A 148 2.12 -20.54 15.79
N GLN A 149 1.44 -21.50 16.45
CA GLN A 149 0.64 -22.51 15.77
C GLN A 149 -0.48 -21.90 14.93
N GLN A 150 -1.21 -20.92 15.48
CA GLN A 150 -2.29 -20.24 14.77
C GLN A 150 -1.80 -19.52 13.50
N ILE A 151 -0.62 -18.92 13.54
CA ILE A 151 0.02 -18.31 12.35
C ILE A 151 0.38 -19.40 11.35
N ALA A 152 1.06 -20.47 11.77
CA ALA A 152 1.44 -21.57 10.89
C ALA A 152 0.22 -22.20 10.20
N ASP A 153 -0.84 -22.48 10.96
CA ASP A 153 -2.09 -23.02 10.44
C ASP A 153 -2.77 -22.05 9.47
N SER A 154 -2.76 -20.75 9.77
CA SER A 154 -3.29 -19.72 8.87
C SER A 154 -2.53 -19.70 7.54
N GLN A 155 -1.20 -19.75 7.57
CA GLN A 155 -0.38 -19.82 6.36
C GLN A 155 -0.64 -21.10 5.55
N ALA A 156 -0.74 -22.25 6.21
CA ALA A 156 -1.06 -23.53 5.55
C ALA A 156 -2.47 -23.52 4.93
N ARG A 157 -3.46 -22.94 5.61
CA ARG A 157 -4.82 -22.76 5.06
C ARG A 157 -4.82 -21.86 3.83
N ARG A 158 -4.05 -20.76 3.86
CA ARG A 158 -3.88 -19.88 2.68
C ARG A 158 -3.31 -20.66 1.51
N ALA A 159 -2.23 -21.42 1.68
CA ALA A 159 -1.66 -22.23 0.61
C ALA A 159 -2.69 -23.21 0.00
N ARG A 160 -3.44 -23.93 0.84
CA ARG A 160 -4.49 -24.86 0.38
C ARG A 160 -5.62 -24.17 -0.41
N ARG A 161 -5.97 -22.93 -0.08
CA ARG A 161 -7.00 -22.14 -0.77
C ARG A 161 -6.62 -21.81 -2.23
N PHE A 162 -5.34 -21.88 -2.58
CA PHE A 162 -4.86 -21.62 -3.94
C PHE A 162 -4.43 -22.89 -4.68
N ASP A 163 -4.68 -24.08 -4.12
CA ASP A 163 -4.44 -25.35 -4.82
C ASP A 163 -5.66 -25.77 -5.64
N ASN A 164 -5.58 -25.53 -6.95
CA ASN A 164 -6.58 -25.95 -7.93
C ASN A 164 -6.82 -27.47 -7.98
N GLY A 165 -5.95 -28.29 -7.38
CA GLY A 165 -6.12 -29.74 -7.28
C GLY A 165 -7.00 -30.20 -6.12
N VAL A 166 -7.32 -29.31 -5.16
CA VAL A 166 -8.14 -29.64 -3.99
C VAL A 166 -9.63 -29.49 -4.34
N PRO A 167 -10.45 -30.54 -4.15
CA PRO A 167 -11.90 -30.45 -4.39
C PRO A 167 -12.57 -29.34 -3.56
N GLY A 168 -13.43 -28.55 -4.19
CA GLY A 168 -14.18 -27.47 -3.53
C GLY A 168 -13.42 -26.14 -3.41
N VAL A 169 -12.14 -26.09 -3.79
CA VAL A 169 -11.39 -24.84 -3.88
C VAL A 169 -11.70 -24.12 -5.19
N ALA A 170 -11.95 -22.81 -5.11
CA ALA A 170 -12.18 -21.97 -6.29
C ALA A 170 -10.93 -21.93 -7.17
N LYS A 171 -11.12 -22.16 -8.46
CA LYS A 171 -10.00 -22.24 -9.41
C LYS A 171 -9.38 -20.86 -9.62
N THR A 172 -8.05 -20.82 -9.63
CA THR A 172 -7.28 -19.60 -9.83
C THR A 172 -6.37 -19.68 -11.05
N TYR A 173 -6.08 -18.52 -11.64
CA TYR A 173 -5.38 -18.34 -12.90
C TYR A 173 -4.22 -17.36 -12.75
N GLY A 174 -3.13 -17.62 -13.46
CA GLY A 174 -1.99 -16.72 -13.53
C GLY A 174 -2.24 -15.50 -14.44
N GLU A 175 -1.20 -14.69 -14.60
CA GLU A 175 -1.19 -13.48 -15.45
C GLU A 175 -1.44 -13.77 -16.93
N ASN A 176 -1.19 -15.00 -17.34
CA ASN A 176 -1.41 -15.50 -18.69
C ASN A 176 -2.80 -16.16 -18.88
N PHE A 177 -3.69 -16.03 -17.90
CA PHE A 177 -5.03 -16.63 -17.88
C PHE A 177 -5.06 -18.16 -17.92
N HIS A 178 -3.92 -18.83 -17.72
CA HIS A 178 -3.88 -20.27 -17.52
C HIS A 178 -4.09 -20.62 -16.05
N ALA A 179 -4.82 -21.70 -15.80
CA ALA A 179 -5.03 -22.18 -14.45
C ALA A 179 -3.70 -22.58 -13.80
N HIS A 180 -3.51 -22.17 -12.54
CA HIS A 180 -2.36 -22.61 -11.75
C HIS A 180 -2.36 -24.13 -11.61
N THR A 181 -1.16 -24.71 -11.64
CA THR A 181 -0.97 -26.16 -11.49
C THR A 181 -0.74 -26.51 -10.02
N SER A 182 -1.04 -27.74 -9.61
CA SER A 182 -0.67 -28.18 -8.26
C SER A 182 0.85 -28.21 -8.04
N ALA A 183 1.68 -28.24 -9.10
CA ALA A 183 3.13 -28.11 -8.97
C ALA A 183 3.53 -26.67 -8.56
N TRP A 184 2.84 -25.67 -9.08
CA TRP A 184 3.07 -24.26 -8.73
C TRP A 184 2.84 -24.00 -7.23
N ILE A 185 1.67 -24.40 -6.70
CA ILE A 185 1.37 -24.17 -5.29
C ILE A 185 2.25 -25.01 -4.35
N ARG A 186 2.60 -26.25 -4.73
CA ARG A 186 3.53 -27.09 -3.94
C ARG A 186 4.93 -26.49 -3.86
N ALA A 187 5.41 -25.85 -4.93
CA ALA A 187 6.69 -25.15 -4.92
C ALA A 187 6.65 -23.96 -3.95
N ILE A 188 5.56 -23.19 -3.94
CA ILE A 188 5.35 -22.10 -2.99
C ILE A 188 5.32 -22.62 -1.56
N GLU A 189 4.50 -23.64 -1.28
CA GLU A 189 4.37 -24.23 0.06
C GLU A 189 5.70 -24.75 0.59
N THR A 190 6.49 -25.42 -0.25
CA THR A 190 7.85 -25.86 0.09
C THR A 190 8.75 -24.67 0.42
N ASN A 191 8.68 -23.59 -0.37
CA ASN A 191 9.49 -22.40 -0.16
C ASN A 191 9.06 -21.58 1.07
N MET A 192 7.80 -21.69 1.52
CA MET A 192 7.33 -21.00 2.73
C MET A 192 8.07 -21.43 4.00
N ALA A 193 8.66 -22.64 4.02
CA ALA A 193 9.48 -23.15 5.12
C ALA A 193 8.83 -22.96 6.51
N LEU A 194 7.52 -23.28 6.60
CA LEU A 194 6.68 -23.00 7.78
C LEU A 194 7.10 -23.71 9.06
N ALA A 195 7.94 -24.76 8.97
CA ALA A 195 8.50 -25.44 10.15
C ALA A 195 9.28 -24.49 11.09
N GLN A 196 9.71 -23.32 10.59
CA GLN A 196 10.28 -22.23 11.40
C GLN A 196 9.28 -21.60 12.39
N LEU A 197 7.99 -21.90 12.27
CA LEU A 197 6.91 -21.44 13.14
C LEU A 197 6.43 -22.53 14.10
N ASP A 198 6.90 -23.78 13.96
CA ASP A 198 6.50 -24.89 14.81
C ASP A 198 7.03 -24.65 16.23
N ALA A 199 6.15 -24.71 17.24
CA ALA A 199 6.50 -24.39 18.63
C ALA A 199 7.61 -25.28 19.23
N ASP A 200 7.84 -26.47 18.66
CA ASP A 200 8.85 -27.44 19.11
C ASP A 200 10.23 -27.24 18.44
N GLN A 201 10.28 -26.58 17.27
CA GLN A 201 11.52 -26.31 16.50
C GLN A 201 11.93 -24.83 16.58
N ALA A 202 10.93 -23.96 16.53
CA ALA A 202 11.06 -22.56 16.86
C ALA A 202 11.04 -22.47 18.38
N GLY A 203 12.18 -22.24 19.02
CA GLY A 203 12.16 -21.71 20.37
C GLY A 203 11.36 -20.40 20.33
N GLY A 204 10.04 -20.47 20.60
CA GLY A 204 8.97 -19.47 20.46
C GLY A 204 9.19 -18.25 21.35
N GLN A 205 10.40 -17.75 21.29
CA GLN A 205 10.98 -16.70 22.08
C GLN A 205 11.27 -15.58 21.10
N TYR A 206 10.84 -14.40 21.51
CA TYR A 206 11.20 -13.17 20.85
C TYR A 206 12.73 -13.10 20.63
N ASP A 207 13.14 -12.78 19.39
CA ASP A 207 14.54 -12.48 19.04
C ASP A 207 14.62 -11.02 18.60
N PRO A 208 15.31 -10.14 19.35
CA PRO A 208 15.42 -8.72 19.02
C PRO A 208 16.05 -8.46 17.65
N ARG A 209 16.81 -9.41 17.08
CA ARG A 209 17.47 -9.31 15.76
C ARG A 209 16.50 -9.49 14.60
N ARG A 210 15.28 -9.97 14.85
CA ARG A 210 14.22 -10.13 13.84
C ARG A 210 13.40 -8.85 13.62
N ARG A 211 13.67 -7.79 14.37
CA ARG A 211 13.09 -6.47 14.12
C ARG A 211 13.66 -5.87 12.84
N GLY A 212 12.80 -5.25 12.06
CA GLY A 212 13.14 -4.55 10.83
C GLY A 212 12.32 -3.28 10.64
N ILE A 213 12.58 -2.60 9.54
CA ILE A 213 11.82 -1.45 9.05
C ILE A 213 11.72 -1.49 7.53
N THR A 214 10.59 -1.08 6.97
CA THR A 214 10.45 -0.96 5.51
C THR A 214 11.29 0.21 4.99
N VAL A 215 12.10 -0.05 3.97
CA VAL A 215 12.95 0.96 3.28
C VAL A 215 12.39 1.37 1.92
N ASP A 216 11.35 0.67 1.45
CA ASP A 216 10.60 0.93 0.24
C ASP A 216 9.12 0.60 0.49
N ASN A 217 8.24 0.90 -0.47
CA ASN A 217 6.87 0.40 -0.44
C ASN A 217 6.89 -1.11 -0.65
N ALA A 218 6.22 -1.84 0.24
CA ALA A 218 6.22 -3.31 0.23
C ALA A 218 4.81 -3.82 -0.02
N LEU A 219 4.58 -4.48 -1.16
CA LEU A 219 3.36 -5.25 -1.36
C LEU A 219 3.33 -6.42 -0.38
N VAL A 220 2.27 -6.51 0.40
CA VAL A 220 2.00 -7.61 1.31
C VAL A 220 1.12 -8.63 0.61
N ARG A 221 1.61 -9.87 0.57
CA ARG A 221 1.07 -10.99 -0.18
C ARG A 221 0.54 -12.05 0.76
N GLN A 222 -0.50 -12.75 0.33
CA GLN A 222 -1.02 -13.93 1.02
C GLN A 222 -0.05 -15.11 0.96
N LEU A 223 0.72 -15.23 -0.13
CA LEU A 223 1.75 -16.25 -0.36
C LEU A 223 3.04 -15.61 -0.90
N PRO A 224 4.23 -16.20 -0.67
CA PRO A 224 5.52 -15.65 -1.11
C PRO A 224 5.77 -15.84 -2.61
N THR A 225 4.98 -15.18 -3.44
CA THR A 225 5.13 -15.15 -4.90
C THR A 225 4.74 -13.80 -5.49
N HIS A 226 5.37 -13.46 -6.61
CA HIS A 226 4.99 -12.31 -7.44
C HIS A 226 3.88 -12.66 -8.43
N ASP A 227 3.64 -13.94 -8.68
CA ASP A 227 2.57 -14.38 -9.57
C ASP A 227 1.22 -13.96 -8.99
N PRO A 228 0.27 -13.50 -9.82
CA PRO A 228 -1.09 -13.28 -9.37
C PRO A 228 -1.85 -14.60 -9.27
N ALA A 229 -2.92 -14.61 -8.47
CA ALA A 229 -3.93 -15.66 -8.53
C ALA A 229 -5.29 -15.00 -8.75
N PHE A 230 -5.69 -14.85 -10.01
CA PHE A 230 -7.00 -14.34 -10.37
C PHE A 230 -8.05 -15.44 -10.27
N TYR A 231 -9.26 -15.12 -9.85
CA TYR A 231 -10.39 -16.00 -10.10
C TYR A 231 -10.82 -15.95 -11.57
N ASP A 232 -11.92 -16.63 -11.91
CA ASP A 232 -12.41 -16.78 -13.27
C ASP A 232 -12.70 -15.43 -13.95
N PHE A 233 -11.80 -15.02 -14.85
CA PHE A 233 -11.83 -13.75 -15.58
C PHE A 233 -13.02 -13.62 -16.54
N HIS A 234 -13.82 -14.67 -16.75
CA HIS A 234 -15.10 -14.57 -17.44
C HIS A 234 -16.21 -13.98 -16.56
N GLN A 235 -16.03 -13.97 -15.24
CA GLN A 235 -16.95 -13.36 -14.29
C GLN A 235 -16.63 -11.88 -14.11
N ALA A 236 -17.66 -11.05 -14.12
CA ALA A 236 -17.47 -9.61 -13.98
C ALA A 236 -16.97 -9.30 -12.56
N GLY A 237 -15.92 -8.49 -12.46
CA GLY A 237 -15.29 -8.17 -11.17
C GLY A 237 -14.24 -9.20 -10.71
N GLU A 238 -13.93 -10.19 -11.53
CA GLU A 238 -12.80 -11.10 -11.37
C GLU A 238 -11.75 -10.86 -12.48
N GLY A 239 -10.64 -11.59 -12.45
CA GLY A 239 -9.52 -11.33 -13.37
C GLY A 239 -8.74 -10.08 -12.98
N TYR A 240 -7.90 -9.58 -13.88
CA TYR A 240 -7.19 -8.32 -13.64
C TYR A 240 -8.18 -7.16 -13.39
N PRO A 241 -7.98 -6.31 -12.36
CA PRO A 241 -6.81 -6.22 -11.47
C PRO A 241 -6.95 -6.93 -10.11
N PHE A 242 -7.91 -7.84 -9.93
CA PHE A 242 -8.26 -8.49 -8.66
C PHE A 242 -7.39 -9.70 -8.34
N ASP A 243 -6.11 -9.45 -8.10
CA ASP A 243 -5.20 -10.49 -7.64
C ASP A 243 -5.55 -10.90 -6.21
N ALA A 244 -6.09 -12.11 -6.04
CA ALA A 244 -6.53 -12.61 -4.73
C ALA A 244 -5.36 -12.89 -3.77
N LEU A 245 -4.11 -12.90 -4.25
CA LEU A 245 -2.92 -12.97 -3.39
C LEU A 245 -2.47 -11.60 -2.89
N GLN A 246 -2.99 -10.49 -3.44
CA GLN A 246 -2.64 -9.14 -3.00
C GLN A 246 -3.50 -8.72 -1.80
N ASP A 247 -2.87 -8.48 -0.66
CA ASP A 247 -3.58 -8.15 0.59
C ASP A 247 -3.53 -6.66 0.93
N SER A 248 -2.34 -6.07 0.89
CA SER A 248 -2.10 -4.67 1.27
C SER A 248 -0.75 -4.17 0.77
N ALA A 249 -0.40 -2.92 1.03
CA ALA A 249 0.97 -2.45 1.01
C ALA A 249 1.41 -1.86 2.36
N LEU A 250 2.69 -2.01 2.71
CA LEU A 250 3.34 -1.25 3.78
C LEU A 250 4.11 -0.08 3.17
N ARG A 251 4.01 1.09 3.80
CA ARG A 251 4.70 2.32 3.39
C ARG A 251 6.14 2.33 3.93
N PRO A 252 7.09 3.10 3.35
CA PRO A 252 8.43 3.26 3.90
C PRO A 252 8.40 3.80 5.34
N GLY A 253 9.31 3.33 6.19
CA GLY A 253 9.37 3.72 7.61
C GLY A 253 8.44 2.93 8.53
N THR A 254 7.70 1.95 8.02
CA THR A 254 6.85 1.07 8.83
C THR A 254 7.71 0.06 9.58
N PRO A 255 7.66 0.00 10.93
CA PRO A 255 8.38 -1.00 11.70
C PRO A 255 7.77 -2.39 11.47
N VAL A 256 8.60 -3.43 11.44
CA VAL A 256 8.15 -4.82 11.25
C VAL A 256 8.92 -5.79 12.15
N TYR A 257 8.35 -6.97 12.35
CA TYR A 257 9.01 -8.10 12.97
C TYR A 257 8.92 -9.31 12.04
N THR A 258 10.06 -9.90 11.69
CA THR A 258 10.09 -11.10 10.83
C THR A 258 9.70 -12.34 11.64
N LEU A 259 8.59 -12.97 11.25
CA LEU A 259 8.09 -14.21 11.84
C LEU A 259 8.78 -15.43 11.22
N ALA A 260 8.86 -15.46 9.88
CA ALA A 260 9.53 -16.50 9.12
C ALA A 260 10.18 -15.92 7.85
N ARG A 261 11.08 -16.69 7.24
CA ARG A 261 11.73 -16.37 5.97
C ARG A 261 11.54 -17.55 5.01
N SER A 262 11.32 -17.28 3.72
CA SER A 262 11.27 -18.34 2.72
C SER A 262 12.61 -19.10 2.62
N ALA A 263 12.59 -20.34 2.14
CA ALA A 263 13.79 -21.18 2.03
C ALA A 263 14.88 -20.55 1.14
N ASP A 264 14.48 -19.85 0.08
CA ASP A 264 15.37 -19.09 -0.82
C ASP A 264 15.83 -17.73 -0.25
N GLY A 265 15.24 -17.28 0.86
CA GLY A 265 15.52 -16.00 1.50
C GLY A 265 14.92 -14.76 0.81
N ALA A 266 14.19 -14.92 -0.29
CA ALA A 266 13.61 -13.82 -1.08
C ALA A 266 12.40 -13.15 -0.41
N TRP A 267 11.72 -13.85 0.51
CA TRP A 267 10.51 -13.39 1.16
C TRP A 267 10.60 -13.42 2.68
N LEU A 268 9.92 -12.47 3.32
CA LEU A 268 9.75 -12.41 4.77
C LEU A 268 8.26 -12.46 5.10
N LEU A 269 7.84 -13.40 5.95
CA LEU A 269 6.55 -13.30 6.64
C LEU A 269 6.73 -12.31 7.78
N VAL A 270 6.04 -11.17 7.73
CA VAL A 270 6.22 -10.09 8.71
C VAL A 270 4.95 -9.84 9.50
N TYR A 271 5.12 -9.54 10.78
CA TYR A 271 4.15 -8.83 11.60
C TYR A 271 4.40 -7.33 11.48
N SER A 272 3.37 -6.57 11.12
CA SER A 272 3.39 -5.12 10.98
C SER A 272 2.34 -4.48 11.92
N PRO A 273 2.28 -3.14 12.05
CA PRO A 273 1.21 -2.47 12.79
C PRO A 273 -0.18 -2.77 12.21
N ASP A 274 -0.24 -3.28 10.97
CA ASP A 274 -1.46 -3.49 10.21
C ASP A 274 -1.96 -4.93 10.24
N LEU A 275 -1.10 -5.84 9.82
CA LEU A 275 -1.44 -7.21 9.44
C LEU A 275 -0.19 -8.11 9.40
N ILE A 276 -0.43 -9.40 9.14
CA ILE A 276 0.58 -10.43 8.91
C ILE A 276 0.53 -10.90 7.46
N GLY A 277 1.66 -10.85 6.76
CA GLY A 277 1.76 -11.36 5.39
C GLY A 277 3.18 -11.36 4.84
N TRP A 278 3.34 -11.89 3.63
CA TRP A 278 4.63 -12.04 2.97
C TRP A 278 5.02 -10.76 2.23
N VAL A 279 6.25 -10.32 2.40
CA VAL A 279 6.83 -9.17 1.67
C VAL A 279 8.17 -9.56 1.04
N ASP A 280 8.52 -8.90 -0.05
CA ASP A 280 9.85 -9.02 -0.66
C ASP A 280 10.92 -8.59 0.35
N ALA A 281 11.90 -9.44 0.62
CA ALA A 281 12.94 -9.19 1.61
C ALA A 281 13.77 -7.93 1.31
N ARG A 282 13.83 -7.48 0.05
CA ARG A 282 14.52 -6.24 -0.37
C ARG A 282 13.77 -4.98 -0.01
N THR A 283 12.53 -5.06 0.46
CA THR A 283 11.77 -3.90 0.94
C THR A 283 11.95 -3.67 2.44
N VAL A 284 12.58 -4.61 3.17
CA VAL A 284 12.80 -4.52 4.62
C VAL A 284 14.29 -4.53 4.95
N ALA A 285 14.72 -3.66 5.84
CA ALA A 285 16.08 -3.66 6.41
C ALA A 285 16.05 -4.09 7.87
N SER A 286 17.09 -4.81 8.32
CA SER A 286 17.27 -5.14 9.73
C SER A 286 17.67 -3.90 10.54
N VAL A 287 17.21 -3.83 11.78
CA VAL A 287 17.50 -2.71 12.69
C VAL A 287 18.18 -3.24 13.95
N ASP A 288 19.12 -2.46 14.49
CA ASP A 288 19.70 -2.71 15.80
C ASP A 288 19.07 -1.82 16.88
N GLU A 289 19.47 -2.00 18.14
CA GLU A 289 18.93 -1.21 19.25
C GLU A 289 19.25 0.29 19.13
N HIS A 290 20.39 0.65 18.54
CA HIS A 290 20.77 2.05 18.37
C HIS A 290 19.86 2.75 17.35
N PHE A 291 19.60 2.10 16.22
CA PHE A 291 18.64 2.55 15.23
C PHE A 291 17.25 2.70 15.86
N ILE A 292 16.77 1.67 16.56
CA ILE A 292 15.44 1.67 17.18
C ILE A 292 15.33 2.80 18.21
N ALA A 293 16.32 2.96 19.09
CA ALA A 293 16.34 4.04 20.07
C ALA A 293 16.26 5.41 19.40
N THR A 294 17.10 5.65 18.39
CA THR A 294 17.15 6.92 17.64
C THR A 294 15.83 7.21 16.91
N TRP A 295 15.29 6.21 16.21
CA TRP A 295 14.04 6.33 15.46
C TRP A 295 12.85 6.59 16.39
N ARG A 296 12.75 5.83 17.49
CA ARG A 296 11.65 5.96 18.45
C ARG A 296 11.71 7.28 19.21
N ASP A 297 12.90 7.71 19.63
CA ASP A 297 13.10 9.00 20.29
C ASP A 297 12.69 10.17 19.36
N ALA A 298 13.07 10.12 18.08
CA ALA A 298 12.60 11.08 17.09
C ALA A 298 11.07 11.02 16.89
N ALA A 299 10.50 9.82 16.77
CA ALA A 299 9.05 9.63 16.61
C ALA A 299 8.25 10.12 17.82
N GLN A 300 8.76 9.94 19.04
CA GLN A 300 8.14 10.41 20.27
C GLN A 300 8.15 11.94 20.36
N ARG A 301 9.23 12.59 19.89
CA ARG A 301 9.28 14.06 19.83
C ARG A 301 8.34 14.63 18.79
N ARG A 302 8.36 14.07 17.57
CA ARG A 302 7.53 14.56 16.47
C ARG A 302 7.41 13.53 15.35
N LEU A 303 6.17 13.21 15.00
CA LEU A 303 5.83 12.54 13.74
C LEU A 303 5.29 13.57 12.74
N GLY A 304 5.50 13.26 11.47
CA GLY A 304 4.84 13.93 10.35
C GLY A 304 4.20 12.92 9.42
N ALA A 305 3.13 13.36 8.75
CA ALA A 305 2.44 12.57 7.73
C ALA A 305 2.57 13.21 6.37
N ILE A 306 2.80 12.38 5.36
CA ILE A 306 2.75 12.79 3.95
C ILE A 306 1.30 13.02 3.54
N VAL A 307 1.01 14.21 3.02
CA VAL A 307 -0.32 14.63 2.55
C VAL A 307 -0.37 14.91 1.05
N ARG A 308 0.78 14.97 0.37
CA ARG A 308 0.90 15.04 -1.09
C ARG A 308 1.07 13.64 -1.67
N ALA A 309 0.51 13.40 -2.84
CA ALA A 309 0.67 12.13 -3.53
C ALA A 309 2.14 11.86 -3.94
N ASP A 310 2.55 10.59 -3.78
CA ASP A 310 3.77 9.99 -4.33
C ASP A 310 5.06 10.82 -4.19
N VAL A 311 5.34 11.28 -2.97
CA VAL A 311 6.47 12.18 -2.68
C VAL A 311 7.79 11.42 -2.79
N ALA A 312 8.67 11.83 -3.70
CA ALA A 312 10.01 11.27 -3.78
C ALA A 312 10.82 11.50 -2.49
N LEU A 313 11.36 10.42 -1.93
CA LEU A 313 12.33 10.45 -0.84
C LEU A 313 13.73 10.22 -1.43
N ALA A 314 14.58 11.24 -1.32
CA ALA A 314 15.94 11.24 -1.83
C ALA A 314 16.89 11.85 -0.80
N ASP A 315 18.14 11.41 -0.78
CA ASP A 315 19.22 11.97 0.04
C ASP A 315 20.47 12.24 -0.80
N THR A 316 21.36 13.09 -0.30
CA THR A 316 22.68 13.31 -0.90
C THR A 316 23.72 12.72 0.06
N PRO A 317 24.13 11.45 -0.12
CA PRO A 317 25.12 10.83 0.77
C PRO A 317 26.51 11.48 0.60
N PRO A 318 27.42 11.33 1.58
CA PRO A 318 28.79 11.86 1.46
C PRO A 318 29.46 11.41 0.16
N GLY A 319 30.04 12.38 -0.57
CA GLY A 319 30.69 12.14 -1.87
C GLY A 319 29.76 12.15 -3.08
N ALA A 320 28.44 12.23 -2.91
CA ALA A 320 27.51 12.45 -4.01
C ALA A 320 27.40 13.94 -4.36
N THR A 321 27.31 14.24 -5.66
CA THR A 321 27.14 15.61 -6.19
C THR A 321 25.68 15.97 -6.48
N ALA A 322 24.77 14.99 -6.40
CA ALA A 322 23.34 15.14 -6.66
C ALA A 322 22.53 14.22 -5.73
N PRO A 323 21.25 14.55 -5.45
CA PRO A 323 20.36 13.69 -4.69
C PRO A 323 20.16 12.33 -5.38
N ILE A 324 20.17 11.26 -4.58
CA ILE A 324 19.88 9.90 -5.01
C ILE A 324 18.46 9.55 -4.56
N TYR A 325 17.60 9.24 -5.53
CA TYR A 325 16.26 8.71 -5.26
C TYR A 325 16.36 7.36 -4.54
N ARG A 326 15.55 7.18 -3.49
CA ARG A 326 15.51 5.95 -2.68
C ARG A 326 14.18 5.22 -2.80
N THR A 327 13.08 5.96 -2.68
CA THR A 327 11.70 5.45 -2.75
C THR A 327 10.75 6.65 -2.89
N PHE A 328 9.46 6.40 -3.00
CA PHE A 328 8.41 7.41 -2.89
C PHE A 328 7.53 7.11 -1.67
N ALA A 329 6.96 8.16 -1.08
CA ALA A 329 6.07 8.07 0.05
C ALA A 329 4.63 8.41 -0.39
N PRO A 330 3.70 7.44 -0.40
CA PRO A 330 2.29 7.72 -0.65
C PRO A 330 1.65 8.47 0.52
N ILE A 331 0.47 9.05 0.29
CA ILE A 331 -0.32 9.73 1.33
C ILE A 331 -0.58 8.80 2.50
N GLY A 332 -0.43 9.33 3.71
CA GLY A 332 -0.51 8.57 4.96
C GLY A 332 0.78 7.84 5.35
N THR A 333 1.89 8.05 4.63
CA THR A 333 3.23 7.66 5.13
C THR A 333 3.56 8.49 6.36
N VAL A 334 4.01 7.83 7.42
CA VAL A 334 4.34 8.46 8.71
C VAL A 334 5.82 8.32 8.98
N LEU A 335 6.50 9.45 9.20
CA LEU A 335 7.95 9.52 9.39
C LEU A 335 8.27 10.38 10.63
N PRO A 336 9.33 10.06 11.39
CA PRO A 336 9.89 10.97 12.38
C PRO A 336 10.34 12.27 11.71
N VAL A 337 10.18 13.39 12.41
CA VAL A 337 10.53 14.72 11.91
C VAL A 337 11.42 15.43 12.90
N MET A 338 12.48 16.05 12.40
CA MET A 338 13.32 16.97 13.15
C MET A 338 13.09 18.39 12.65
N LEU A 339 13.34 19.37 13.52
CA LEU A 339 13.44 20.76 13.12
C LEU A 339 14.91 21.13 12.96
N ARG A 340 15.26 21.71 11.81
CA ARG A 340 16.57 22.33 11.58
C ARG A 340 16.33 23.69 10.92
N ASP A 341 16.77 24.75 11.59
CA ASP A 341 16.64 26.15 11.10
C ASP A 341 15.20 26.52 10.69
N GLY A 342 14.21 26.05 11.46
CA GLY A 342 12.78 26.27 11.19
C GLY A 342 12.17 25.39 10.10
N GLN A 343 12.96 24.59 9.39
CA GLN A 343 12.48 23.64 8.38
C GLN A 343 12.16 22.27 8.97
N GLN A 344 11.12 21.63 8.43
CA GLN A 344 10.79 20.24 8.74
C GLN A 344 11.70 19.30 7.94
N ILE A 345 12.47 18.50 8.67
CA ILE A 345 13.39 17.51 8.11
C ILE A 345 12.82 16.12 8.43
N ALA A 346 12.32 15.43 7.40
CA ALA A 346 11.82 14.07 7.54
C ALA A 346 12.98 13.08 7.63
N MET A 347 12.88 12.13 8.56
CA MET A 347 13.78 10.98 8.66
C MET A 347 13.16 9.78 7.94
N PHE A 348 13.91 9.13 7.05
CA PHE A 348 13.47 7.93 6.35
C PHE A 348 14.59 6.88 6.31
N PRO A 349 14.25 5.59 6.31
CA PRO A 349 15.25 4.53 6.37
C PRO A 349 15.72 4.14 4.95
N VAL A 350 17.00 3.81 4.82
CA VAL A 350 17.58 3.17 3.64
C VAL A 350 18.32 1.91 4.05
N ALA A 351 18.44 0.94 3.14
CA ALA A 351 19.23 -0.27 3.38
C ALA A 351 20.64 -0.11 2.82
N ASP A 352 21.65 -0.60 3.56
CA ASP A 352 22.98 -0.81 2.98
C ASP A 352 23.09 -2.15 2.24
N HIS A 353 24.30 -2.46 1.76
CA HIS A 353 24.61 -3.70 1.03
C HIS A 353 24.44 -4.97 1.89
N ARG A 354 24.41 -4.85 3.22
CA ARG A 354 24.13 -5.94 4.17
C ARG A 354 22.66 -5.96 4.61
N ARG A 355 21.82 -5.10 4.01
CA ARG A 355 20.42 -4.92 4.39
C ARG A 355 20.21 -4.41 5.81
N GLN A 356 21.21 -3.73 6.40
CA GLN A 356 21.04 -3.01 7.66
C GLN A 356 20.47 -1.62 7.38
N ALA A 357 19.58 -1.16 8.26
CA ALA A 357 18.91 0.11 8.10
C ALA A 357 19.83 1.27 8.53
N HIS A 358 19.83 2.33 7.73
CA HIS A 358 20.47 3.60 8.03
C HIS A 358 19.45 4.72 7.90
N ILE A 359 19.53 5.71 8.78
CA ILE A 359 18.65 6.87 8.71
C ILE A 359 19.21 7.86 7.69
N ARG A 360 18.34 8.36 6.81
CA ARG A 360 18.58 9.49 5.93
C ARG A 360 17.56 10.58 6.19
N THR A 361 17.86 11.77 5.73
CA THR A 361 17.05 12.95 5.99
C THR A 361 16.81 13.74 4.72
N THR A 362 15.61 14.29 4.58
CA THR A 362 15.28 15.23 3.51
C THR A 362 14.38 16.34 4.03
N ALA A 363 14.55 17.56 3.52
CA ALA A 363 13.70 18.68 3.85
C ALA A 363 12.41 18.57 3.03
N LEU A 364 11.25 18.64 3.69
CA LEU A 364 9.94 18.62 3.03
C LEU A 364 9.16 19.87 3.45
N ASP A 365 8.47 20.48 2.48
CA ASP A 365 7.62 21.64 2.74
C ASP A 365 6.31 21.24 3.45
N ALA A 366 5.63 22.24 4.02
CA ALA A 366 4.38 22.04 4.76
C ALA A 366 3.18 21.62 3.88
N SER A 367 3.27 21.75 2.55
CA SER A 367 2.26 21.21 1.63
C SER A 367 2.46 19.71 1.35
N THR A 368 3.64 19.20 1.70
CA THR A 368 4.05 17.81 1.48
C THR A 368 3.91 16.98 2.74
N LEU A 369 4.42 17.52 3.86
CA LEU A 369 4.46 16.87 5.15
C LEU A 369 3.90 17.80 6.23
N VAL A 370 2.92 17.31 6.98
CA VAL A 370 2.30 18.03 8.10
C VAL A 370 2.66 17.37 9.43
N PRO A 371 2.81 18.13 10.52
CA PRO A 371 3.03 17.56 11.84
C PRO A 371 1.82 16.74 12.29
N MET A 372 2.06 15.64 13.02
CA MET A 372 1.00 14.79 13.57
C MET A 372 0.80 15.03 15.08
N PRO A 373 -0.46 15.00 15.55
CA PRO A 373 -1.67 14.93 14.74
C PRO A 373 -1.94 16.30 14.12
N TRP A 374 -2.26 16.35 12.83
CA TRP A 374 -2.82 17.57 12.25
C TRP A 374 -4.23 17.74 12.80
N THR A 375 -4.66 18.95 13.17
CA THR A 375 -6.02 19.14 13.71
C THR A 375 -7.05 18.68 12.69
N ILE A 376 -7.96 17.77 13.05
CA ILE A 376 -8.94 17.27 12.09
C ILE A 376 -10.06 18.29 11.90
N THR A 377 -10.03 19.01 10.78
CA THR A 377 -11.03 20.01 10.39
C THR A 377 -11.54 19.70 8.98
N PRO A 378 -12.71 20.23 8.57
CA PRO A 378 -13.16 20.13 7.18
C PRO A 378 -12.11 20.64 6.18
N ARG A 379 -11.43 21.76 6.47
CA ARG A 379 -10.34 22.29 5.63
C ARG A 379 -9.22 21.28 5.41
N HIS A 380 -8.69 20.71 6.49
CA HIS A 380 -7.57 19.79 6.37
C HIS A 380 -7.98 18.46 5.71
N MET A 381 -9.19 17.96 5.98
CA MET A 381 -9.75 16.79 5.28
C MET A 381 -9.88 17.06 3.78
N ALA A 382 -10.40 18.22 3.39
CA ALA A 382 -10.50 18.63 1.99
C ALA A 382 -9.12 18.72 1.31
N GLN A 383 -8.10 19.23 2.02
CA GLN A 383 -6.73 19.32 1.49
C GLN A 383 -6.13 17.95 1.16
N VAL A 384 -6.31 16.95 2.03
CA VAL A 384 -5.85 15.58 1.76
C VAL A 384 -6.70 14.93 0.66
N MET A 385 -8.02 15.12 0.69
CA MET A 385 -8.95 14.58 -0.30
C MET A 385 -8.64 15.07 -1.72
N LYS A 386 -8.28 16.34 -1.90
CA LYS A 386 -7.87 16.91 -3.19
C LYS A 386 -6.62 16.26 -3.78
N GLN A 387 -5.77 15.66 -2.95
CA GLN A 387 -4.57 14.95 -3.40
C GLN A 387 -4.85 13.49 -3.78
N LEU A 388 -6.01 12.96 -3.38
CA LEU A 388 -6.40 11.58 -3.57
C LEU A 388 -7.48 11.41 -4.66
N ILE A 389 -8.40 12.38 -4.80
CA ILE A 389 -9.51 12.31 -5.73
C ILE A 389 -9.03 12.13 -7.18
N GLY A 390 -9.71 11.26 -7.94
CA GLY A 390 -9.35 10.87 -9.31
C GLY A 390 -8.22 9.84 -9.42
N ARG A 391 -7.54 9.45 -8.34
CA ARG A 391 -6.52 8.40 -8.40
C ARG A 391 -7.15 7.03 -8.70
N PRO A 392 -6.46 6.16 -9.46
CA PRO A 392 -6.96 4.82 -9.78
C PRO A 392 -7.26 3.96 -8.54
N TYR A 393 -8.18 3.02 -8.71
CA TYR A 393 -8.44 1.94 -7.76
C TYR A 393 -7.35 0.87 -7.88
N GLY A 394 -6.78 0.45 -6.75
CA GLY A 394 -5.82 -0.66 -6.68
C GLY A 394 -6.24 -1.69 -5.63
N TRP A 395 -6.78 -2.82 -6.08
CA TRP A 395 -7.15 -3.95 -5.20
C TRP A 395 -5.97 -4.35 -4.30
N GLY A 396 -6.17 -4.37 -2.99
CA GLY A 396 -5.11 -4.74 -2.04
C GLY A 396 -3.86 -3.85 -2.10
N ASN A 397 -3.97 -2.62 -2.63
CA ASN A 397 -2.86 -1.75 -3.00
C ASN A 397 -2.00 -2.17 -4.19
N THR A 398 -2.56 -2.95 -5.13
CA THR A 398 -1.90 -3.23 -6.42
C THR A 398 -1.40 -1.94 -7.07
N LEU A 399 -0.15 -1.95 -7.55
CA LEU A 399 0.57 -0.78 -8.08
C LEU A 399 0.70 0.41 -7.10
N PHE A 400 0.54 0.17 -5.80
CA PHE A 400 0.55 1.18 -4.74
C PHE A 400 -0.57 2.24 -4.83
N TYR A 401 -1.60 1.99 -5.63
CA TYR A 401 -2.86 2.71 -5.53
C TYR A 401 -3.64 2.26 -4.30
N ASN A 402 -4.71 2.96 -3.94
CA ASN A 402 -5.56 2.57 -2.81
C ASN A 402 -6.76 1.74 -3.32
N ASP A 403 -7.18 0.76 -2.53
CA ASP A 403 -8.57 0.29 -2.55
C ASP A 403 -9.43 1.15 -1.60
N CYS A 404 -10.70 0.80 -1.45
CA CYS A 404 -11.66 1.53 -0.63
C CYS A 404 -11.21 1.76 0.83
N SER A 405 -10.62 0.74 1.46
CA SER A 405 -10.21 0.76 2.86
C SER A 405 -8.80 1.34 3.05
N ALA A 406 -7.91 1.17 2.08
CA ALA A 406 -6.63 1.87 2.06
C ALA A 406 -6.81 3.38 1.83
N GLU A 407 -7.84 3.77 1.09
CA GLU A 407 -8.18 5.18 0.84
C GLU A 407 -8.56 5.90 2.14
N THR A 408 -9.51 5.35 2.90
CA THR A 408 -9.91 5.92 4.20
C THR A 408 -8.73 5.95 5.17
N ARG A 409 -7.91 4.91 5.22
CA ARG A 409 -6.68 4.90 6.03
C ARG A 409 -5.71 6.01 5.66
N SER A 410 -5.48 6.22 4.36
CA SER A 410 -4.61 7.28 3.86
C SER A 410 -5.16 8.66 4.23
N LEU A 411 -6.48 8.84 4.12
CA LEU A 411 -7.17 10.07 4.46
C LEU A 411 -7.07 10.39 5.96
N PHE A 412 -7.24 9.41 6.85
CA PHE A 412 -7.28 9.63 8.30
C PHE A 412 -5.90 9.66 8.99
N ALA A 413 -4.86 9.08 8.37
CA ALA A 413 -3.54 8.97 8.97
C ALA A 413 -2.92 10.32 9.41
N PRO A 414 -2.95 11.41 8.63
CA PRO A 414 -2.37 12.71 9.04
C PRO A 414 -2.94 13.28 10.33
N PHE A 415 -4.18 12.90 10.65
CA PHE A 415 -4.91 13.35 11.84
C PHE A 415 -4.63 12.51 13.09
N GLY A 416 -3.78 11.49 12.98
CA GLY A 416 -3.49 10.56 14.07
C GLY A 416 -4.66 9.62 14.41
N VAL A 417 -5.63 9.47 13.50
CA VAL A 417 -6.76 8.55 13.67
C VAL A 417 -6.41 7.24 12.98
N TRP A 418 -6.17 6.19 13.77
CA TRP A 418 -5.87 4.87 13.25
C TRP A 418 -7.11 4.18 12.68
N LEU A 419 -7.00 3.64 11.46
CA LEU A 419 -8.01 2.77 10.86
C LEU A 419 -7.39 1.40 10.51
N PRO A 420 -8.01 0.28 10.90
CA PRO A 420 -7.62 -1.06 10.47
C PRO A 420 -7.61 -1.26 8.95
N ARG A 421 -6.88 -2.27 8.45
CA ARG A 421 -6.69 -2.52 7.01
C ARG A 421 -7.99 -2.89 6.29
N HIS A 422 -8.76 -3.82 6.84
CA HIS A 422 -9.95 -4.34 6.18
C HIS A 422 -11.18 -3.49 6.49
N SER A 423 -12.08 -3.39 5.52
CA SER A 423 -13.29 -2.53 5.59
C SER A 423 -14.19 -2.87 6.79
N SER A 424 -14.41 -4.15 7.05
CA SER A 424 -15.22 -4.65 8.17
C SER A 424 -14.67 -4.17 9.52
N ASP A 425 -13.35 -4.18 9.64
CA ASP A 425 -12.63 -3.82 10.84
C ASP A 425 -12.64 -2.32 11.12
N GLN A 426 -12.73 -1.48 10.08
CA GLN A 426 -12.76 -0.03 10.23
C GLN A 426 -14.00 0.48 10.96
N LEU A 427 -15.10 -0.28 10.96
CA LEU A 427 -16.29 0.06 11.75
C LEU A 427 -16.01 0.13 13.24
N ARG A 428 -14.92 -0.48 13.73
CA ARG A 428 -14.51 -0.38 15.14
C ARG A 428 -13.99 1.00 15.52
N ALA A 429 -13.60 1.84 14.55
CA ALA A 429 -13.04 3.17 14.85
C ALA A 429 -14.04 4.14 15.51
N GLY A 430 -15.34 3.86 15.37
CA GLY A 430 -16.44 4.67 15.90
C GLY A 430 -17.56 3.82 16.50
N VAL A 431 -18.71 4.46 16.72
CA VAL A 431 -19.92 3.78 17.21
C VAL A 431 -20.68 3.18 16.04
N ARG A 432 -20.72 1.84 16.01
CA ARG A 432 -21.38 1.05 14.96
C ARG A 432 -22.90 1.03 15.14
N THR A 433 -23.62 1.26 14.05
CA THR A 433 -25.05 0.99 13.91
C THR A 433 -25.24 -0.01 12.77
N ASP A 434 -25.82 -1.16 13.09
CA ASP A 434 -26.15 -2.22 12.14
C ASP A 434 -27.53 -1.96 11.51
N LEU A 435 -27.59 -1.89 10.19
CA LEU A 435 -28.81 -1.62 9.42
C LEU A 435 -29.07 -2.72 8.38
N ARG A 436 -28.55 -3.93 8.59
CA ARG A 436 -28.75 -5.09 7.69
C ARG A 436 -30.23 -5.38 7.46
N ALA A 437 -31.04 -5.35 8.52
CA ALA A 437 -32.48 -5.63 8.45
C ALA A 437 -33.35 -4.46 7.96
N ALA A 438 -32.77 -3.26 7.78
CA ALA A 438 -33.49 -2.08 7.32
C ALA A 438 -33.60 -2.06 5.79
N ASP A 439 -34.68 -1.46 5.27
CA ASP A 439 -34.83 -1.15 3.85
C ASP A 439 -33.97 0.07 3.43
N ILE A 440 -33.90 0.33 2.12
CA ILE A 440 -33.07 1.42 1.58
C ILE A 440 -33.48 2.78 2.14
N ASP A 441 -34.79 3.03 2.26
CA ASP A 441 -35.32 4.29 2.79
C ASP A 441 -34.90 4.53 4.24
N THR A 442 -35.03 3.53 5.08
CA THR A 442 -34.64 3.60 6.49
C THR A 442 -33.13 3.73 6.63
N ARG A 443 -32.35 3.07 5.78
CA ARG A 443 -30.87 3.21 5.76
C ARG A 443 -30.43 4.63 5.42
N LEU A 444 -30.96 5.19 4.33
CA LEU A 444 -30.61 6.54 3.89
C LEU A 444 -31.07 7.60 4.89
N ARG A 445 -32.28 7.45 5.45
CA ARG A 445 -32.80 8.34 6.49
C ARG A 445 -31.95 8.27 7.77
N THR A 446 -31.63 7.07 8.23
CA THR A 446 -30.78 6.88 9.42
C THR A 446 -29.40 7.50 9.23
N LEU A 447 -28.79 7.33 8.04
CA LEU A 447 -27.52 7.97 7.71
C LEU A 447 -27.64 9.50 7.71
N ALA A 448 -28.71 10.05 7.12
CA ALA A 448 -28.93 11.49 7.09
C ALA A 448 -29.16 12.11 8.48
N GLU A 449 -29.85 11.39 9.37
CA GLU A 449 -30.18 11.87 10.72
C GLU A 449 -29.05 11.65 11.74
N ARG A 450 -28.34 10.53 11.65
CA ARG A 450 -27.33 10.11 12.65
C ARG A 450 -25.90 10.21 12.17
N GLY A 451 -25.70 10.32 10.86
CA GLY A 451 -24.39 10.50 10.25
C GLY A 451 -23.80 11.85 10.60
N ARG A 452 -22.52 11.86 10.95
CA ARG A 452 -21.70 13.06 11.05
C ARG A 452 -20.85 13.20 9.78
N PRO A 453 -21.01 14.27 8.98
CA PRO A 453 -20.16 14.54 7.82
C PRO A 453 -18.68 14.44 8.15
N LEU A 454 -17.89 13.85 7.25
CA LEU A 454 -16.45 13.63 7.37
C LEU A 454 -16.00 12.72 8.52
N MET A 455 -16.93 12.20 9.32
CA MET A 455 -16.67 11.39 10.52
C MET A 455 -17.48 10.09 10.56
N THR A 456 -18.22 9.76 9.50
CA THR A 456 -19.02 8.53 9.43
C THR A 456 -18.53 7.64 8.30
N LEU A 457 -18.07 6.44 8.65
CA LEU A 457 -17.77 5.39 7.69
C LEU A 457 -19.01 4.56 7.42
N ILE A 458 -19.27 4.24 6.16
CA ILE A 458 -20.39 3.40 5.73
C ILE A 458 -19.77 2.12 5.14
N HIS A 459 -20.06 0.99 5.75
CA HIS A 459 -19.61 -0.33 5.29
C HIS A 459 -20.78 -1.07 4.67
N ILE A 460 -20.57 -1.52 3.45
CA ILE A 460 -21.48 -2.38 2.71
C ILE A 460 -20.71 -3.62 2.26
N ASN A 461 -21.41 -4.63 1.73
CA ASN A 461 -20.75 -5.88 1.35
C ASN A 461 -19.62 -5.62 0.33
N GLY A 462 -18.38 -5.90 0.75
CA GLY A 462 -17.15 -5.72 -0.03
C GLY A 462 -16.66 -4.27 -0.21
N HIS A 463 -17.21 -3.27 0.49
CA HIS A 463 -16.84 -1.86 0.24
C HIS A 463 -17.04 -0.94 1.44
N ILE A 464 -16.19 0.09 1.57
CA ILE A 464 -16.29 1.14 2.59
C ILE A 464 -16.14 2.53 1.99
N MET A 465 -16.86 3.50 2.55
CA MET A 465 -16.87 4.88 2.07
C MET A 465 -17.04 5.88 3.22
N LEU A 466 -16.66 7.14 2.98
CA LEU A 466 -16.82 8.23 3.93
C LEU A 466 -18.05 9.06 3.58
N TYR A 467 -18.92 9.31 4.55
CA TYR A 467 -20.06 10.21 4.41
C TYR A 467 -19.63 11.69 4.39
N LEU A 468 -20.11 12.46 3.41
CA LEU A 468 -19.79 13.89 3.25
C LEU A 468 -20.91 14.84 3.71
N GLY A 469 -22.06 14.31 4.12
CA GLY A 469 -23.26 15.10 4.36
C GLY A 469 -24.33 14.86 3.32
N ASN A 470 -25.38 15.67 3.34
CA ASN A 470 -26.49 15.58 2.40
C ASN A 470 -26.46 16.74 1.41
N ALA A 471 -26.99 16.50 0.21
CA ALA A 471 -27.19 17.52 -0.81
C ALA A 471 -28.59 17.43 -1.40
N GLN A 472 -29.09 18.54 -1.93
CA GLN A 472 -30.36 18.54 -2.66
C GLN A 472 -30.13 18.08 -4.11
N ARG A 473 -30.91 17.09 -4.56
CA ARG A 473 -30.93 16.61 -5.94
C ARG A 473 -32.37 16.27 -6.31
N ASP A 474 -32.87 16.88 -7.39
CA ASP A 474 -34.22 16.64 -7.90
C ASP A 474 -35.34 16.82 -6.84
N GLY A 475 -35.12 17.74 -5.88
CA GLY A 475 -36.05 18.00 -4.78
C GLY A 475 -35.92 17.05 -3.58
N GLU A 476 -35.00 16.08 -3.62
CA GLU A 476 -34.73 15.13 -2.53
C GLU A 476 -33.37 15.40 -1.87
N SER A 477 -33.31 15.17 -0.56
CA SER A 477 -32.05 15.20 0.21
C SER A 477 -31.33 13.87 0.07
N VAL A 478 -30.21 13.84 -0.64
CA VAL A 478 -29.41 12.63 -0.90
C VAL A 478 -28.10 12.62 -0.10
N PRO A 479 -27.75 11.51 0.57
CA PRO A 479 -26.43 11.34 1.19
C PRO A 479 -25.31 11.30 0.15
N MET A 480 -24.28 12.13 0.35
CA MET A 480 -23.07 12.17 -0.48
C MET A 480 -21.95 11.37 0.17
N THR A 481 -21.13 10.68 -0.63
CA THR A 481 -19.98 9.92 -0.14
C THR A 481 -18.71 10.19 -0.93
N TYR A 482 -17.58 10.04 -0.26
CA TYR A 482 -16.24 9.94 -0.86
C TYR A 482 -15.74 8.51 -0.74
N GLN A 483 -15.23 7.94 -1.83
CA GLN A 483 -14.84 6.53 -1.89
C GLN A 483 -13.89 6.25 -3.04
N ASN A 484 -13.01 5.26 -2.86
CA ASN A 484 -12.28 4.65 -3.97
C ASN A 484 -12.95 3.32 -4.35
N VAL A 485 -13.60 3.28 -5.50
CA VAL A 485 -14.51 2.20 -5.90
C VAL A 485 -14.16 1.65 -7.28
N TRP A 486 -14.19 0.33 -7.43
CA TRP A 486 -13.97 -0.29 -8.73
C TRP A 486 -15.12 -0.03 -9.70
N GLY A 487 -16.34 -0.40 -9.33
CA GLY A 487 -17.49 -0.22 -10.21
C GLY A 487 -18.81 -0.65 -9.57
N LEU A 488 -19.90 -0.32 -10.26
CA LEU A 488 -21.25 -0.73 -9.89
C LEU A 488 -21.62 -2.02 -10.63
N SER A 489 -22.51 -2.82 -10.03
CA SER A 489 -22.99 -4.07 -10.62
C SER A 489 -24.51 -4.17 -10.53
N PRO A 490 -25.18 -4.85 -11.47
CA PRO A 490 -26.54 -5.32 -11.25
C PRO A 490 -26.60 -6.37 -10.14
N ALA A 491 -27.82 -6.70 -9.71
CA ALA A 491 -28.05 -7.65 -8.62
C ALA A 491 -27.60 -9.09 -8.94
N ASP A 492 -27.64 -9.48 -10.22
CA ASP A 492 -27.21 -10.79 -10.72
C ASP A 492 -25.70 -10.88 -10.98
N ASN A 493 -24.97 -9.79 -10.74
CA ASN A 493 -23.52 -9.71 -10.92
C ASN A 493 -23.02 -9.90 -12.36
N SER A 494 -23.92 -9.86 -13.36
CA SER A 494 -23.64 -10.20 -14.77
C SER A 494 -22.62 -9.29 -15.45
N ARG A 495 -22.47 -8.04 -14.98
CA ARG A 495 -21.52 -7.06 -15.51
C ARG A 495 -20.97 -6.12 -14.43
N ARG A 496 -19.99 -5.29 -14.81
CA ARG A 496 -19.51 -4.15 -14.02
C ARG A 496 -19.53 -2.88 -14.85
N ASN A 497 -20.06 -1.80 -14.30
CA ASN A 497 -19.83 -0.45 -14.79
C ASN A 497 -18.69 0.16 -13.99
N VAL A 498 -17.49 0.13 -14.57
CA VAL A 498 -16.25 0.54 -13.93
C VAL A 498 -16.21 2.05 -13.77
N ILE A 499 -15.95 2.46 -12.53
CA ILE A 499 -15.56 3.81 -12.14
C ILE A 499 -14.03 3.84 -12.01
N GLY A 500 -13.47 2.89 -11.27
CA GLY A 500 -12.03 2.59 -11.24
C GLY A 500 -11.18 3.62 -10.51
N GLY A 501 -11.71 4.32 -9.51
CA GLY A 501 -10.93 5.33 -8.79
C GLY A 501 -11.63 5.99 -7.61
N SER A 502 -10.91 6.96 -7.03
CA SER A 502 -11.37 7.80 -5.93
C SER A 502 -12.30 8.90 -6.40
N VAL A 503 -13.53 8.91 -5.90
CA VAL A 503 -14.65 9.72 -6.43
C VAL A 503 -15.58 10.20 -5.31
N ILE A 504 -16.34 11.23 -5.62
CA ILE A 504 -17.52 11.65 -4.89
C ILE A 504 -18.76 11.13 -5.62
N LEU A 505 -19.61 10.38 -4.93
CA LEU A 505 -20.79 9.74 -5.50
C LEU A 505 -21.96 9.80 -4.50
N PRO A 506 -23.19 10.11 -4.95
CA PRO A 506 -24.38 10.03 -4.09
C PRO A 506 -24.80 8.58 -3.84
N LEU A 507 -25.36 8.31 -2.66
CA LEU A 507 -26.05 7.06 -2.36
C LEU A 507 -27.49 7.11 -2.86
N LEU A 508 -27.69 6.81 -4.14
CA LEU A 508 -29.01 6.82 -4.77
C LEU A 508 -29.72 5.47 -4.62
N LYS A 509 -31.06 5.51 -4.64
CA LYS A 509 -31.90 4.31 -4.76
C LYS A 509 -31.77 3.65 -6.13
N THR A 510 -31.58 4.48 -7.16
CA THR A 510 -31.39 4.08 -8.55
C THR A 510 -30.42 5.06 -9.21
N TYR A 511 -29.46 4.57 -9.98
CA TYR A 511 -28.55 5.42 -10.75
C TYR A 511 -29.17 5.68 -12.13
N PRO A 512 -29.43 6.93 -12.55
CA PRO A 512 -30.09 7.23 -13.82
C PRO A 512 -29.35 6.69 -15.05
N GLU A 513 -28.02 6.62 -14.99
CA GLU A 513 -27.18 6.15 -16.09
C GLU A 513 -27.20 4.63 -16.27
N ASP A 514 -27.60 3.92 -15.22
CA ASP A 514 -27.81 2.48 -15.26
C ASP A 514 -28.85 2.07 -14.20
N PRO A 515 -30.14 2.06 -14.55
CA PRO A 515 -31.20 1.69 -13.61
C PRO A 515 -31.15 0.24 -13.11
N GLU A 516 -30.41 -0.64 -13.80
CA GLU A 516 -30.20 -2.03 -13.36
C GLU A 516 -29.06 -2.13 -12.33
N ALA A 517 -28.19 -1.11 -12.23
CA ALA A 517 -27.15 -1.08 -11.22
C ALA A 517 -27.78 -1.10 -9.82
N ARG A 518 -27.34 -2.05 -9.01
CA ARG A 518 -27.78 -2.17 -7.63
C ARG A 518 -27.35 -0.93 -6.86
N SER A 519 -28.29 -0.30 -6.17
CA SER A 519 -27.99 0.74 -5.19
C SER A 519 -26.95 0.24 -4.17
N LEU A 520 -25.96 1.07 -3.88
CA LEU A 520 -25.00 0.80 -2.81
C LEU A 520 -25.71 0.70 -1.45
N ALA A 521 -26.76 1.49 -1.24
CA ALA A 521 -27.61 1.40 -0.05
C ALA A 521 -28.53 0.17 -0.03
N GLY A 522 -28.69 -0.51 -1.18
CA GLY A 522 -29.45 -1.75 -1.34
C GLY A 522 -28.63 -3.05 -1.22
N LYS A 523 -27.35 -2.97 -0.86
CA LYS A 523 -26.53 -4.18 -0.60
C LYS A 523 -27.02 -4.95 0.63
N SER A 524 -26.72 -6.26 0.70
CA SER A 524 -27.16 -7.13 1.81
C SER A 524 -26.63 -6.67 3.17
N LEU A 525 -25.41 -6.15 3.19
CA LEU A 525 -24.81 -5.48 4.33
C LEU A 525 -24.92 -3.96 4.17
N PHE A 526 -25.35 -3.28 5.24
CA PHE A 526 -25.27 -1.83 5.37
C PHE A 526 -25.11 -1.46 6.84
N GLU A 527 -23.97 -0.88 7.18
CA GLU A 527 -23.63 -0.50 8.54
C GLU A 527 -22.92 0.84 8.53
N ILE A 528 -23.13 1.63 9.58
CA ILE A 528 -22.45 2.92 9.73
C ILE A 528 -21.63 2.93 11.01
N SER A 529 -20.48 3.59 11.00
CA SER A 529 -19.65 3.82 12.18
C SER A 529 -19.31 5.30 12.31
N VAL A 530 -19.79 5.91 13.39
CA VAL A 530 -19.61 7.34 13.65
C VAL A 530 -18.41 7.54 14.58
N ILE A 531 -17.33 8.10 14.05
CA ILE A 531 -16.07 8.35 14.75
C ILE A 531 -16.21 9.56 15.66
N GLY A 532 -15.74 9.45 16.91
CA GLY A 532 -15.69 10.56 17.87
C GLY A 532 -17.02 10.98 18.46
N SER A 533 -18.03 10.10 18.51
CA SER A 533 -19.20 10.28 19.38
C SER A 533 -18.84 9.99 20.85
N GLU A 534 -19.57 10.57 21.80
CA GLU A 534 -19.26 10.50 23.25
C GLU A 534 -19.18 9.07 23.81
N THR A 535 -19.78 8.09 23.12
CA THR A 535 -19.77 6.67 23.50
C THR A 535 -18.66 5.85 22.80
N SER A 536 -17.78 6.47 22.01
CA SER A 536 -16.74 5.78 21.20
C SER A 536 -15.52 5.25 21.99
N ALA A 537 -15.62 5.17 23.33
CA ALA A 537 -14.51 4.87 24.24
C ALA A 537 -13.79 3.52 23.99
N ASN A 538 -14.40 2.57 23.28
CA ASN A 538 -13.87 1.21 23.07
C ASN A 538 -13.32 0.94 21.67
N GLY A 539 -13.29 1.93 20.77
CA GLY A 539 -12.91 1.72 19.37
C GLY A 539 -11.43 1.40 19.12
N ASP A 540 -10.57 1.68 20.10
CA ASP A 540 -9.11 1.50 20.02
C ASP A 540 -8.61 0.28 20.82
N ALA A 541 -9.50 -0.67 21.16
CA ALA A 541 -9.12 -1.87 21.90
C ALA A 541 -8.00 -2.64 21.18
N THR A 542 -6.87 -2.82 21.88
CA THR A 542 -5.68 -3.52 21.37
C THR A 542 -6.00 -4.97 21.05
N ARG A 543 -5.91 -5.34 19.78
CA ARG A 543 -6.01 -6.74 19.31
C ARG A 543 -4.86 -7.07 18.38
N VAL A 544 -4.43 -8.33 18.45
CA VAL A 544 -3.59 -8.93 17.42
C VAL A 544 -4.35 -8.80 16.09
N PRO A 545 -3.70 -8.41 14.98
CA PRO A 545 -4.30 -8.50 13.66
C PRO A 545 -4.92 -9.88 13.46
N SER A 546 -6.11 -9.94 12.86
CA SER A 546 -6.79 -11.23 12.67
C SER A 546 -5.88 -12.16 11.88
N THR A 547 -5.72 -13.39 12.34
CA THR A 547 -5.31 -14.49 11.47
C THR A 547 -6.59 -15.00 10.85
N ASP A 548 -6.72 -14.96 9.53
CA ASP A 548 -7.98 -15.24 8.83
C ASP A 548 -8.72 -16.42 9.46
N THR A 549 -9.94 -16.14 9.93
CA THR A 549 -10.95 -17.17 10.14
C THR A 549 -11.52 -17.56 8.77
N PRO A 550 -12.04 -18.78 8.59
CA PRO A 550 -12.62 -19.23 7.31
C PRO A 550 -13.68 -18.29 6.70
N GLU A 551 -14.26 -17.40 7.52
CA GLU A 551 -15.34 -16.47 7.16
C GLU A 551 -14.86 -15.06 6.78
N GLU A 552 -13.59 -14.71 7.00
CA GLU A 552 -13.16 -13.29 7.11
C GLU A 552 -12.58 -12.64 5.84
N MET A 553 -12.64 -13.27 4.67
CA MET A 553 -12.03 -12.68 3.47
C MET A 553 -13.06 -12.38 2.37
N PRO A 554 -12.97 -11.20 1.71
CA PRO A 554 -14.02 -10.73 0.82
C PRO A 554 -14.22 -11.65 -0.39
N GLN A 555 -15.48 -11.89 -0.73
CA GLN A 555 -15.93 -12.05 -2.12
C GLN A 555 -16.28 -10.68 -2.67
#